data_AF-A0A1X0IZ05-F1
#
_entry.id   AF-A0A1X0IZ05-F1
#
_cell.length_a   1.000
_cell.length_b   1.000
_cell.length_c   1.000
_cell.angle_alpha   90.00
_cell.angle_beta   90.00
_cell.angle_gamma   90.00
#
_symmetry.space_group_name_H-M   'P 1'
#
loop_
_entity.id
_entity.type
_entity.pdbx_description
1 polymer ?
#
loop_
_entity_poly.entity_id
_entity_poly.type
_entity_poly.pdbx_seq_one_letter_code
_entity_poly.pdbx_strand_id
1 'polypeptide(L)'
;MSGDAFERAVERAERRAEEDQQRLARKRNEWVARMNRAAFQIHACTYAAVQVLLIAIWALTWKFDHGTAYPWFVYPLLGWGIAVIVHYVIARNIWLHRPEESSSNPQTAHDFDPAPYTTPTEEPR
;
A
#
# COMPACT_ATOMS: atom_id res chain seq x y z
N MET A 1 16.64 -21.77 -42.35
CA MET A 1 15.15 -21.79 -42.26
C MET A 1 14.60 -22.31 -40.92
N SER A 2 15.40 -22.92 -40.02
CA SER A 2 14.91 -23.37 -38.69
C SER A 2 15.02 -22.31 -37.57
N GLY A 3 15.98 -21.37 -37.67
CA GLY A 3 16.24 -20.34 -36.65
C GLY A 3 15.05 -19.42 -36.40
N ASP A 4 14.42 -18.92 -37.46
CA ASP A 4 13.33 -17.93 -37.39
C ASP A 4 12.05 -18.48 -36.73
N ALA A 5 11.85 -19.80 -36.74
CA ALA A 5 10.69 -20.43 -36.09
C ALA A 5 10.89 -20.53 -34.57
N PHE A 6 12.11 -20.85 -34.13
CA PHE A 6 12.49 -20.92 -32.72
C PHE A 6 12.54 -19.53 -32.09
N GLU A 7 13.13 -18.55 -32.76
CA GLU A 7 13.24 -17.17 -32.29
C GLU A 7 11.85 -16.53 -32.09
N ARG A 8 10.93 -16.73 -33.05
CA ARG A 8 9.52 -16.33 -32.90
C ARG A 8 8.78 -17.08 -31.79
N ALA A 9 9.25 -18.26 -31.38
CA ALA A 9 8.66 -19.00 -30.26
C ALA A 9 9.17 -18.46 -28.92
N VAL A 10 10.46 -18.13 -28.82
CA VAL A 10 11.09 -17.49 -27.66
C VAL A 10 10.48 -16.11 -27.42
N GLU A 11 10.39 -15.27 -28.46
CA GLU A 11 9.81 -13.92 -28.38
C GLU A 11 8.33 -13.95 -27.93
N ARG A 12 7.60 -15.02 -28.29
CA ARG A 12 6.21 -15.24 -27.81
C ARG A 12 6.16 -15.72 -26.37
N ALA A 13 7.15 -16.49 -25.92
CA ALA A 13 7.25 -16.93 -24.54
C ALA A 13 7.62 -15.76 -23.61
N GLU A 14 8.57 -14.91 -24.02
CA GLU A 14 9.00 -13.73 -23.28
C GLU A 14 7.85 -12.72 -23.13
N ARG A 15 7.13 -12.39 -24.20
CA ARG A 15 5.95 -11.51 -24.12
C ARG A 15 4.88 -12.02 -23.14
N ARG A 16 4.60 -13.33 -23.15
CA ARG A 16 3.65 -13.93 -22.20
C ARG A 16 4.14 -13.85 -20.76
N ALA A 17 5.43 -14.06 -20.54
CA ALA A 17 6.04 -13.95 -19.21
C ALA A 17 5.98 -12.51 -18.69
N GLU A 18 6.22 -11.51 -19.54
CA GLU A 18 6.08 -10.09 -19.21
C GLU A 18 4.63 -9.71 -18.88
N GLU A 19 3.67 -10.13 -19.70
CA GLU A 19 2.24 -9.89 -19.46
C GLU A 19 1.77 -10.52 -18.14
N ASP A 20 2.21 -11.75 -17.85
CA ASP A 20 1.88 -12.44 -16.61
C ASP A 20 2.54 -11.77 -15.39
N GLN A 21 3.80 -11.33 -15.49
CA GLN A 21 4.44 -10.53 -14.45
C GLN A 21 3.68 -9.23 -14.17
N GLN A 22 3.26 -8.51 -15.22
CA GLN A 22 2.48 -7.29 -15.07
C GLN A 22 1.10 -7.55 -14.44
N ARG A 23 0.43 -8.64 -14.83
CA ARG A 23 -0.84 -9.07 -14.24
C ARG A 23 -0.70 -9.41 -12.76
N LEU A 24 0.35 -10.15 -12.40
CA LEU A 24 0.63 -10.51 -11.01
C LEU A 24 0.97 -9.28 -10.17
N ALA A 25 1.76 -8.34 -10.72
CA ALA A 25 2.06 -7.08 -10.05
C ALA A 25 0.79 -6.24 -9.78
N ARG A 26 -0.11 -6.13 -10.77
CA ARG A 26 -1.42 -5.47 -10.59
C ARG A 26 -2.26 -6.14 -9.51
N LYS A 27 -2.44 -7.47 -9.59
CA LYS A 27 -3.20 -8.24 -8.59
C LYS A 27 -2.61 -8.11 -7.19
N ARG A 28 -1.28 -8.14 -7.05
CA ARG A 28 -0.57 -7.98 -5.78
C ARG A 28 -0.86 -6.61 -5.16
N ASN A 29 -0.76 -5.54 -5.95
CA ASN A 29 -1.01 -4.18 -5.47
C ASN A 29 -2.47 -3.99 -5.04
N GLU A 30 -3.42 -4.54 -5.80
CA GLU A 30 -4.83 -4.53 -5.41
C GLU A 30 -5.09 -5.33 -4.13
N TRP A 31 -4.47 -6.49 -3.99
CA TRP A 31 -4.65 -7.35 -2.82
C TRP A 31 -4.09 -6.71 -1.55
N VAL A 32 -2.87 -6.17 -1.62
CA VAL A 32 -2.25 -5.42 -0.51
C VAL A 32 -3.10 -4.20 -0.14
N ALA A 33 -3.61 -3.46 -1.13
CA ALA A 33 -4.47 -2.31 -0.88
C ALA A 33 -5.80 -2.68 -0.22
N ARG A 34 -6.39 -3.84 -0.52
CA ARG A 34 -7.61 -4.34 0.15
C ARG A 34 -7.30 -4.78 1.58
N MET A 35 -6.18 -5.48 1.77
CA MET A 35 -5.81 -6.03 3.07
C MET A 35 -5.47 -4.93 4.09
N ASN A 36 -4.84 -3.84 3.65
CA ASN A 36 -4.59 -2.67 4.50
C ASN A 36 -5.89 -2.03 5.02
N ARG A 37 -6.96 -2.01 4.21
CA ARG A 37 -8.26 -1.48 4.67
C ARG A 37 -8.90 -2.39 5.71
N ALA A 38 -8.89 -3.70 5.47
CA ALA A 38 -9.47 -4.67 6.39
C ALA A 38 -8.74 -4.66 7.75
N ALA A 39 -7.40 -4.66 7.72
CA ALA A 39 -6.58 -4.60 8.94
C ALA A 39 -6.85 -3.32 9.75
N PHE A 40 -7.00 -2.18 9.07
CA PHE A 40 -7.36 -0.92 9.70
C PHE A 40 -8.77 -0.94 10.29
N GLN A 41 -9.75 -1.47 9.56
CA GLN A 41 -11.15 -1.53 10.02
C GLN A 41 -11.30 -2.43 11.25
N ILE A 42 -10.55 -3.53 11.32
CA ILE A 42 -10.49 -4.40 12.51
C ILE A 42 -9.90 -3.63 13.70
N HIS A 43 -8.80 -2.90 13.52
CA HIS A 43 -8.21 -2.10 14.60
C HIS A 43 -9.17 -1.03 15.12
N ALA A 44 -9.85 -0.31 14.22
CA ALA A 44 -10.84 0.69 14.60
C ALA A 44 -12.05 0.08 15.33
N CYS A 45 -12.53 -1.08 14.87
CA CYS A 45 -13.63 -1.79 15.50
C CYS A 45 -13.25 -2.29 16.90
N THR A 46 -12.08 -2.91 17.04
CA THR A 46 -11.54 -3.35 18.34
C THR A 46 -11.35 -2.17 19.28
N TYR A 47 -10.82 -1.04 18.81
CA TYR A 47 -10.71 0.18 19.59
C TYR A 47 -12.06 0.65 20.11
N ALA A 48 -13.07 0.77 19.24
CA ALA A 48 -14.42 1.16 19.64
C ALA A 48 -15.02 0.19 20.68
N ALA A 49 -14.84 -1.13 20.49
CA ALA A 49 -15.32 -2.14 21.44
C ALA A 49 -14.65 -2.02 22.81
N VAL A 50 -13.33 -1.81 22.85
CA VAL A 50 -12.58 -1.57 24.10
C VAL A 50 -13.06 -0.31 24.80
N GLN A 51 -13.30 0.78 24.07
CA GLN A 51 -13.82 2.02 24.65
C GLN A 51 -15.22 1.85 25.25
N VAL A 52 -16.11 1.13 24.57
CA VAL A 52 -17.43 0.80 25.11
C VAL A 52 -17.32 -0.05 26.38
N LEU A 53 -16.43 -1.04 26.39
CA LEU A 53 -16.17 -1.87 27.56
C LEU A 53 -15.66 -1.04 28.75
N LEU A 54 -14.70 -0.13 28.52
CA LEU A 54 -14.18 0.77 29.55
C LEU A 54 -15.27 1.66 30.16
N ILE A 55 -16.14 2.23 29.32
CA ILE A 55 -17.29 3.02 29.77
C ILE A 55 -18.26 2.16 30.58
N ALA A 56 -18.53 0.92 30.15
CA ALA A 56 -19.40 0.00 30.87
C ALA A 56 -18.82 -0.34 32.25
N ILE A 57 -17.53 -0.65 32.34
CA ILE A 57 -16.84 -0.91 33.62
C ILE A 57 -16.90 0.32 34.53
N TRP A 58 -16.67 1.52 33.99
CA TRP A 58 -16.81 2.75 34.75
C TRP A 58 -18.25 2.96 35.24
N ALA A 59 -19.26 2.75 34.40
CA ALA A 59 -20.66 2.91 34.79
C ALA A 59 -21.08 1.91 35.89
N LEU A 60 -20.59 0.67 35.82
CA LEU A 60 -20.79 -0.32 36.86
C LEU A 60 -20.12 0.10 38.17
N THR A 61 -18.84 0.47 38.12
CA THR A 61 -18.09 0.93 39.31
C THR A 61 -18.71 2.18 39.93
N TRP A 62 -19.16 3.15 39.14
CA TRP A 62 -19.90 4.32 39.60
C TRP A 62 -21.19 3.95 40.35
N LYS A 63 -21.91 2.93 39.88
CA LYS A 63 -23.10 2.40 40.56
C LYS A 63 -22.76 1.71 41.89
N PHE A 64 -21.64 1.01 41.99
CA PHE A 64 -21.20 0.35 43.23
C PHE A 64 -20.61 1.34 44.26
N ASP A 65 -19.91 2.39 43.81
CA ASP A 65 -19.27 3.41 44.64
C ASP A 65 -20.19 4.60 45.01
N HIS A 66 -21.52 4.41 44.97
CA HIS A 66 -22.52 5.43 45.31
C HIS A 66 -22.35 6.75 44.54
N GLY A 67 -21.84 6.67 43.31
CA GLY A 67 -21.65 7.81 42.45
C GLY A 67 -20.36 8.61 42.64
N THR A 68 -19.40 8.10 43.43
CA THR A 68 -18.13 8.80 43.70
C THR A 68 -16.97 8.41 42.77
N ALA A 69 -17.19 7.44 41.87
CA ALA A 69 -16.14 6.96 40.97
C ALA A 69 -15.75 7.99 39.90
N TYR A 70 -14.47 8.39 39.89
CA TYR A 70 -13.90 9.30 38.90
C TYR A 70 -13.91 8.69 37.48
N PRO A 71 -14.28 9.43 36.42
CA PRO A 71 -14.34 8.96 35.03
C PRO A 71 -12.94 8.80 34.40
N TRP A 72 -12.19 7.82 34.90
CA TRP A 72 -10.84 7.51 34.44
C TRP A 72 -10.76 7.01 32.99
N PHE A 73 -11.87 6.53 32.41
CA PHE A 73 -11.94 6.10 31.00
C PHE A 73 -11.65 7.25 30.01
N VAL A 74 -11.74 8.51 30.45
CA VAL A 74 -11.43 9.69 29.63
C VAL A 74 -9.96 9.70 29.21
N TYR A 75 -9.04 9.20 30.04
CA TYR A 75 -7.61 9.16 29.71
C TYR A 75 -7.28 8.24 28.53
N PRO A 76 -7.71 6.95 28.50
CA PRO A 76 -7.53 6.14 27.30
C PRO A 76 -8.34 6.68 26.11
N LEU A 77 -9.52 7.27 26.34
CA LEU A 77 -10.34 7.82 25.26
C LEU A 77 -9.70 9.01 24.55
N LEU A 78 -9.11 9.94 25.29
CA LEU A 78 -8.41 11.09 24.72
C LEU A 78 -7.00 10.72 24.27
N GLY A 79 -6.22 10.02 25.10
CA GLY A 79 -4.84 9.66 24.78
C GLY A 79 -4.75 8.75 23.56
N TRP A 80 -5.52 7.66 23.53
CA TRP A 80 -5.47 6.70 22.43
C TRP A 80 -6.38 7.11 21.27
N GLY A 81 -7.47 7.83 21.54
CA GLY A 81 -8.36 8.32 20.50
C GLY A 81 -7.68 9.27 19.52
N ILE A 82 -6.81 10.16 20.02
CA ILE A 82 -6.02 11.05 19.16
C ILE A 82 -5.08 10.23 18.26
N ALA A 83 -4.41 9.21 18.80
CA ALA A 83 -3.50 8.35 18.03
C ALA A 83 -4.25 7.62 16.89
N VAL A 84 -5.45 7.10 17.15
CA VAL A 84 -6.29 6.44 16.14
C VAL A 84 -6.77 7.43 15.07
N ILE A 85 -7.18 8.64 15.46
CA ILE A 85 -7.62 9.69 14.51
C ILE A 85 -6.46 10.11 13.59
N VAL A 86 -5.27 10.33 14.16
CA VAL A 86 -4.08 10.65 13.37
C VAL A 86 -3.74 9.52 12.39
N HIS A 87 -3.79 8.27 12.85
CA HIS A 87 -3.55 7.11 11.99
C HIS A 87 -4.59 7.00 10.87
N TYR A 88 -5.86 7.26 11.17
CA TYR A 88 -6.95 7.29 10.19
C TYR A 88 -6.73 8.36 9.13
N VAL A 89 -6.38 9.59 9.54
CA VAL A 89 -6.15 10.72 8.64
C VAL A 89 -4.95 10.45 7.74
N ILE A 90 -3.85 9.93 8.28
CA ILE A 90 -2.65 9.59 7.51
C ILE A 90 -2.95 8.45 6.53
N ALA A 91 -3.56 7.35 6.99
CA ALA A 91 -3.91 6.21 6.13
C ALA A 91 -4.87 6.63 5.01
N ARG A 92 -5.86 7.49 5.31
CA ARG A 92 -6.79 8.05 4.33
C ARG A 92 -6.11 9.00 3.35
N ASN A 93 -5.22 9.87 3.82
CA ASN A 93 -4.53 10.85 2.97
C ASN A 93 -3.57 10.17 1.99
N ILE A 94 -2.80 9.18 2.47
CA ILE A 94 -1.96 8.32 1.63
C ILE A 94 -2.79 7.59 0.57
N TRP A 95 -4.03 7.22 0.90
CA TRP A 95 -4.92 6.53 -0.01
C TRP A 95 -5.53 7.44 -1.09
N LEU A 96 -5.79 8.71 -0.77
CA LEU A 96 -6.31 9.73 -1.70
C LEU A 96 -5.22 10.32 -2.60
N HIS A 97 -3.95 10.20 -2.23
CA HIS A 97 -2.80 10.61 -3.04
C HIS A 97 -2.09 9.39 -3.60
N ARG A 98 -2.84 8.47 -4.22
CA ARG A 98 -2.25 7.62 -5.25
C ARG A 98 -2.31 8.46 -6.53
N PRO A 99 -1.25 9.20 -6.92
CA PRO A 99 -1.20 9.66 -8.29
C PRO A 99 -1.34 8.42 -9.16
N GLU A 100 -2.22 8.52 -10.15
CA GLU A 100 -2.27 7.61 -11.27
C GLU A 100 -0.97 7.74 -12.10
N GLU A 101 0.17 7.41 -11.50
CA GLU A 101 1.44 7.17 -12.18
C GLU A 101 1.76 5.71 -11.85
N SER A 102 1.45 4.72 -12.69
CA SER A 102 2.29 4.42 -13.85
C SER A 102 1.59 3.44 -14.80
N SER A 103 0.36 3.71 -15.21
CA SER A 103 -0.13 3.11 -16.46
C SER A 103 0.38 3.96 -17.61
N SER A 104 1.29 3.39 -18.41
CA SER A 104 1.74 3.88 -19.71
C SER A 104 2.43 5.25 -19.73
N ASN A 105 3.74 5.28 -19.52
CA ASN A 105 4.57 6.10 -20.40
C ASN A 105 5.55 5.20 -21.19
N PRO A 106 5.13 4.61 -22.32
CA PRO A 106 6.06 3.96 -23.23
C PRO A 106 7.04 4.96 -23.89
N GLN A 107 6.88 6.28 -23.70
CA GLN A 107 7.71 7.30 -24.33
C GLN A 107 9.12 7.44 -23.71
N THR A 108 9.32 7.15 -22.41
CA THR A 108 10.66 7.25 -21.80
C THR A 108 11.61 6.12 -22.21
N ALA A 109 11.09 5.00 -22.73
CA ALA A 109 11.93 3.94 -23.28
C ALA A 109 12.43 4.24 -24.70
N HIS A 110 11.80 5.19 -25.40
CA HIS A 110 12.20 5.60 -26.75
C HIS A 110 13.09 6.86 -26.76
N ASP A 111 13.26 7.53 -25.62
CA ASP A 111 14.11 8.73 -25.49
C ASP A 111 15.54 8.41 -24.99
N PHE A 112 15.87 7.12 -24.87
CA PHE A 112 17.27 6.70 -24.73
C PHE A 112 17.88 6.61 -26.13
N ASP A 113 18.37 7.73 -26.63
CA ASP A 113 19.30 7.77 -27.75
C ASP A 113 20.67 7.28 -27.22
N PRO A 114 21.14 6.06 -27.54
CA PRO A 114 22.49 5.68 -27.21
C PRO A 114 23.40 6.57 -28.05
N ALA A 115 23.91 7.64 -27.44
CA ALA A 115 24.92 8.49 -28.04
C ALA A 115 25.93 7.60 -28.80
N PRO A 116 26.23 7.88 -30.08
CA PRO A 116 27.06 7.00 -30.87
C PRO A 116 28.41 6.87 -30.16
N TYR A 117 28.72 5.66 -29.69
CA TYR A 117 30.05 5.32 -29.24
C TYR A 117 30.98 5.51 -30.44
N THR A 118 31.61 6.68 -30.53
CA THR A 118 32.74 6.90 -31.42
C THR A 118 33.86 6.06 -30.87
N THR A 119 34.03 4.84 -31.41
CA THR A 119 35.26 4.07 -31.24
C THR A 119 36.40 4.93 -31.77
N PRO A 120 37.39 5.33 -30.96
CA PRO A 120 38.59 5.96 -31.48
C PRO A 120 39.31 4.91 -32.33
N THR A 121 39.31 5.08 -33.64
CA THR A 121 40.23 4.38 -34.53
C THR A 121 41.63 4.87 -34.20
N GLU A 122 42.33 4.15 -33.33
CA GLU A 122 43.79 4.25 -33.21
C GLU A 122 44.40 3.79 -34.54
N GLU A 123 44.81 4.76 -35.34
CA GLU A 123 45.62 4.54 -36.54
C GLU A 123 47.04 4.11 -36.13
N PRO A 124 47.59 3.01 -36.68
CA PRO A 124 48.95 2.59 -36.41
C PRO A 124 49.93 3.48 -37.18
N ARG A 125 50.89 4.08 -36.45
CA ARG A 125 52.09 4.70 -37.03
C ARG A 125 53.31 3.82 -36.86
#